data_AF-A0A6C0JQB6-F1
#
_entry.id   AF-A0A6C0JQB6-F1
#
_cell.length_a   1.000
_cell.length_b   1.000
_cell.length_c   1.000
_cell.angle_alpha   90.00
_cell.angle_beta   90.00
_cell.angle_gamma   90.00
#
_symmetry.space_group_name_H-M   'P 1'
#
loop_
_entity.id
_entity.type
_entity.pdbx_description
1 polymer ?
#
loop_
_entity_poly.entity_id
_entity_poly.type
_entity_poly.pdbx_seq_one_letter_code
_entity_poly.pdbx_strand_id
1 'polypeptide(L)' 'MYSRKYIIILIYIILILFIFLNKPSIMFDHNGNIKHFGYSNDNDMLKSLLSIEIVIPIVVILSYIIYLSIQLIT' A
#
# COMPACT_ATOMS: atom_id res chain seq x y z
N MET A 1 21.12 12.07 -9.40
CA MET A 1 19.68 11.95 -9.79
C MET A 1 19.16 10.53 -9.77
N TYR A 2 19.89 9.52 -10.29
CA TYR A 2 19.43 8.12 -10.31
C TYR A 2 19.29 7.48 -8.92
N SER A 3 20.24 7.72 -8.00
CA SER A 3 20.22 7.16 -6.63
C SER A 3 18.92 7.43 -5.85
N ARG A 4 18.35 8.65 -5.99
CA ARG A 4 17.14 9.06 -5.26
C ARG A 4 15.93 8.18 -5.57
N LYS A 5 15.75 7.84 -6.86
CA LYS A 5 14.62 7.01 -7.31
C LYS A 5 14.71 5.61 -6.72
N TYR A 6 15.90 5.03 -6.67
CA TYR A 6 16.11 3.70 -6.11
C TYR A 6 15.86 3.65 -4.60
N ILE A 7 16.23 4.70 -3.85
CA ILE A 7 15.95 4.78 -2.42
C ILE A 7 14.42 4.84 -2.17
N ILE A 8 13.69 5.66 -2.94
CA ILE A 8 12.22 5.74 -2.83
C ILE A 8 11.57 4.40 -3.17
N ILE A 9 12.03 3.73 -4.23
CA ILE A 9 11.52 2.40 -4.63
C ILE A 9 11.81 1.37 -3.52
N LEU A 10 13.00 1.42 -2.91
CA LEU A 10 13.35 0.52 -1.81
C LEU A 10 12.43 0.74 -0.59
N ILE A 11 12.21 2.00 -0.19
CA ILE A 11 11.28 2.35 0.90
C ILE A 11 9.87 1.83 0.59
N TYR A 12 9.40 2.03 -0.65
CA TYR A 12 8.11 1.53 -1.12
C TYR A 12 7.99 0.01 -0.98
N ILE A 13 8.99 -0.74 -1.47
CA ILE A 13 9.00 -2.20 -1.37
C ILE A 13 8.96 -2.64 0.08
N ILE A 14 9.76 -2.03 0.96
CA ILE A 14 9.78 -2.34 2.40
C ILE A 14 8.40 -2.11 3.03
N LEU A 15 7.74 -0.99 2.72
CA LEU A 15 6.41 -0.68 3.27
C LEU A 15 5.34 -1.67 2.79
N ILE A 16 5.34 -2.03 1.51
CA ILE A 16 4.43 -3.05 0.96
C ILE A 16 4.66 -4.40 1.67
N LEU A 17 5.93 -4.82 1.82
CA LEU A 17 6.28 -6.07 2.47
C LEU A 17 5.85 -6.07 3.95
N PHE A 18 6.00 -4.93 4.63
CA PHE A 18 5.57 -4.76 6.00
C PHE A 18 4.06 -4.89 6.15
N ILE A 19 3.27 -4.30 5.24
CA ILE A 19 1.80 -4.43 5.24
C ILE A 19 1.41 -5.88 4.95
N PHE A 20 2.07 -6.52 3.98
CA PHE A 20 1.84 -7.91 3.63
C PHE A 20 2.05 -8.86 4.82
N LEU A 21 3.15 -8.70 5.56
CA LEU A 21 3.48 -9.57 6.70
C LEU A 21 2.57 -9.34 7.91
N ASN A 22 2.16 -8.10 8.19
CA ASN A 22 1.40 -7.77 9.40
C ASN A 22 -0.12 -7.79 9.21
N LYS A 23 -0.61 -7.42 8.02
CA LYS A 23 -2.04 -7.32 7.70
C LYS A 23 -2.33 -7.73 6.25
N PRO A 24 -2.15 -9.01 5.89
CA PRO A 24 -2.44 -9.49 4.54
C PRO A 24 -3.93 -9.35 4.16
N SER A 25 -4.85 -9.32 5.14
CA SER A 25 -6.29 -9.14 4.93
C SER A 25 -6.71 -7.79 4.31
N ILE A 26 -5.79 -6.83 4.26
CA ILE A 26 -5.94 -5.55 3.54
C ILE A 26 -5.81 -5.78 2.03
N MET A 27 -4.90 -6.66 1.62
CA MET A 27 -4.56 -6.90 0.22
C MET A 27 -5.35 -8.07 -0.36
N PHE A 28 -5.63 -9.08 0.48
CA PHE A 28 -6.28 -10.33 0.08
C PHE A 28 -7.59 -10.54 0.83
N ASP A 29 -8.55 -11.14 0.14
CA ASP A 29 -9.77 -11.65 0.73
C ASP A 29 -9.55 -13.04 1.36
N HIS A 30 -10.55 -13.56 2.08
CA HIS A 30 -10.48 -14.87 2.74
C HIS A 30 -10.18 -16.02 1.77
N ASN A 31 -10.54 -15.85 0.50
CA ASN A 31 -10.31 -16.84 -0.56
C ASN A 31 -8.92 -16.69 -1.22
N GLY A 32 -8.06 -15.81 -0.72
CA GLY A 32 -6.73 -15.54 -1.29
C GLY A 32 -6.75 -14.66 -2.56
N ASN A 33 -7.92 -14.18 -2.98
CA ASN A 33 -8.07 -13.27 -4.10
C ASN A 33 -7.68 -11.84 -3.70
N ILE A 34 -7.21 -11.04 -4.67
CA ILE A 34 -6.93 -9.63 -4.45
C ILE A 34 -8.22 -8.89 -4.13
N LYS A 35 -8.20 -8.08 -3.06
CA LYS A 35 -9.35 -7.29 -2.65
C LYS A 35 -9.49 -6.05 -3.52
N HIS A 36 -10.62 -5.93 -4.20
CA HIS A 36 -10.92 -4.80 -5.09
C HIS A 36 -11.73 -3.71 -4.39
N PHE A 37 -11.55 -2.47 -4.82
CA PHE A 37 -12.40 -1.35 -4.42
C PHE A 37 -13.76 -1.44 -5.14
N GLY A 38 -14.86 -1.28 -4.41
CA GLY A 38 -16.16 -1.15 -5.05
C GLY A 38 -17.31 -1.04 -4.05
N TYR A 39 -18.48 -0.65 -4.56
CA TYR A 39 -19.79 -0.83 -3.93
C TYR A 39 -20.48 -2.00 -4.65
N SER A 40 -21.18 -2.91 -3.96
CA SER A 40 -22.13 -3.80 -4.65
C SER A 40 -23.50 -3.42 -4.16
N ASN A 41 -24.39 -3.23 -5.11
CA ASN A 41 -25.81 -3.32 -4.85
C ASN A 41 -26.11 -4.75 -4.38
N ASP A 42 -26.89 -4.79 -3.30
CA ASP A 42 -27.73 -5.88 -2.83
C ASP A 42 -27.02 -7.18 -2.39
N ASN A 43 -27.01 -7.32 -1.06
CA ASN A 43 -26.97 -8.55 -0.29
C ASN A 43 -25.64 -9.33 -0.24
N ASP A 44 -25.02 -9.20 0.92
CA ASP A 44 -23.97 -10.04 1.52
C ASP A 44 -22.50 -9.82 1.14
N MET A 45 -21.74 -9.68 2.23
CA MET A 45 -20.27 -9.71 2.39
C MET A 45 -19.51 -8.38 2.25
N LEU A 46 -19.46 -7.67 3.39
CA LEU A 46 -18.39 -6.77 3.87
C LEU A 46 -17.35 -6.30 2.84
N LYS A 47 -17.72 -5.31 2.01
CA LYS A 47 -16.74 -4.57 1.22
C LYS A 47 -15.86 -3.71 2.13
N SER A 48 -14.55 -3.85 1.98
CA SER A 48 -13.59 -3.07 2.76
C SER A 48 -13.20 -1.83 1.98
N LEU A 49 -13.40 -0.68 2.60
CA LEU A 49 -12.93 0.63 2.11
C LEU A 49 -11.40 0.69 1.94
N LEU A 50 -10.69 -0.30 2.48
CA LEU A 50 -9.24 -0.37 2.53
C LEU A 50 -8.79 -1.58 1.69
N SER A 51 -8.76 -1.37 0.36
CA SER A 51 -8.35 -2.36 -0.64
C SER A 51 -6.95 -2.04 -1.20
N ILE A 52 -6.35 -2.99 -1.92
CA ILE A 52 -5.01 -2.81 -2.51
C ILE A 52 -4.93 -1.57 -3.41
N GLU A 53 -6.01 -1.28 -4.12
CA GLU A 53 -6.11 -0.19 -5.10
C GLU A 53 -6.02 1.19 -4.43
N ILE A 54 -6.45 1.30 -3.18
CA ILE A 54 -6.32 2.52 -2.36
C ILE A 54 -4.99 2.52 -1.60
N VAL A 55 -4.56 1.36 -1.12
CA VAL A 55 -3.35 1.24 -0.29
C VAL A 55 -2.09 1.54 -1.10
N ILE A 56 -1.96 1.01 -2.32
CA ILE A 56 -0.80 1.26 -3.18
C ILE A 56 -0.52 2.76 -3.36
N PRO A 57 -1.46 3.60 -3.83
CA PRO A 57 -1.18 5.03 -4.02
C PRO A 57 -0.84 5.75 -2.71
N ILE A 58 -1.48 5.38 -1.59
CA ILE A 58 -1.13 5.92 -0.26
C ILE A 58 0.31 5.58 0.11
N VAL A 59 0.72 4.32 -0.09
CA VAL A 59 2.08 3.86 0.21
C VAL A 59 3.11 4.54 -0.69
N VAL A 60 2.79 4.80 -1.96
CA VAL A 60 3.67 5.58 -2.86
C VAL A 60 3.89 7.00 -2.33
N ILE A 61 2.82 7.69 -1.94
CA ILE A 61 2.91 9.05 -1.38
C ILE A 61 3.73 9.04 -0.08
N LEU A 62 3.47 8.09 0.83
CA LEU A 62 4.22 7.94 2.07
C LEU A 62 5.70 7.67 1.83
N SER A 63 6.03 6.83 0.85
CA SER A 63 7.42 6.51 0.50
C SER A 63 8.19 7.76 0.08
N TYR A 64 7.53 8.64 -0.67
CA TYR A 64 8.12 9.91 -1.09
C TYR A 64 8.28 10.90 0.08
N ILE A 65 7.27 11.02 0.95
CA ILE A 65 7.34 11.86 2.14
C ILE A 65 8.47 11.42 3.06
N ILE A 66 8.61 10.11 3.32
CA ILE A 66 9.69 9.56 4.16
C ILE A 66 11.05 9.88 3.55
N TYR A 67 11.19 9.72 2.23
CA TYR A 67 12.43 10.07 1.54
C TYR A 67 12.77 11.56 1.71
N LEU A 68 11.80 12.47 1.55
CA LEU A 68 12.01 13.90 1.75
C LEU A 68 12.42 14.22 3.19
N SER A 69 11.80 13.57 4.18
CA SER A 69 12.17 13.73 5.59
C SER A 69 13.62 13.32 5.85
N ILE A 70 14.06 12.18 5.31
CA ILE A 70 15.46 11.73 5.43
C ILE A 70 16.41 12.74 4.77
N GLN A 71 16.05 13.26 3.60
CA GLN A 71 16.84 14.26 2.88
C GLN A 71 16.88 15.62 3.59
N LEU A 72 15.85 15.98 4.38
CA LEU A 72 15.87 17.19 5.19
C LEU A 72 16.80 17.06 6.40
N ILE A 73 16.93 15.85 6.94
CA ILE A 73 17.76 15.56 8.11
C ILE A 73 19.24 15.38 7.73
N THR A 74 19.53 14.92 6.51
CA THR A 74 20.88 14.58 6.03
C THR A 74 21.37 15.56 4.98
#